data_AF-A0A7V9AI29-F1
#
_entry.id   AF-A0A7V9AI29-F1
#
_cell.length_a   1.000
_cell.length_b   1.000
_cell.length_c   1.000
_cell.angle_alpha   90.00
_cell.angle_beta   90.00
_cell.angle_gamma   90.00
#
_symmetry.space_group_name_H-M   'P 1'
#
loop_
_entity.id
_entity.type
_entity.pdbx_description
1 polymer ?
#
loop_
_entity_poly.entity_id
_entity_poly.type
_entity_poly.pdbx_seq_one_letter_code
_entity_poly.pdbx_strand_id
1 'polypeptide(L)'
;MSASAISGPALLRATLLGTVLQTAMVVAGHSLPIVAQLFAVLGVSLSLVAGAVYALWAAPAATRAGAVGGALAGGVCTLIGIATSVAPGDVLAAVLGFGTRSSAVAGAVGGAAGAAIER
;
A
#
# COMPACT_ATOMS: atom_id res chain seq x y z
N MET A 1 26.96 8.57 -9.91
CA MET A 1 25.88 8.41 -8.89
C MET A 1 24.55 8.55 -9.61
N SER A 2 24.11 7.47 -10.25
CA SER A 2 22.95 7.47 -11.15
C SER A 2 21.68 7.35 -10.33
N ALA A 3 20.73 8.26 -10.53
CA ALA A 3 19.43 8.25 -9.89
C ALA A 3 18.79 6.86 -10.00
N SER A 4 18.51 6.22 -8.86
CA SER A 4 17.79 4.95 -8.81
C SER A 4 16.41 5.14 -9.44
N ALA A 5 16.27 4.70 -10.69
CA ALA A 5 15.02 4.75 -11.42
C ALA A 5 14.01 3.82 -10.73
N ILE A 6 12.85 4.37 -10.38
CA ILE A 6 11.71 3.60 -9.86
C ILE A 6 11.38 2.53 -10.90
N SER A 7 11.30 1.27 -10.45
CA SER A 7 11.01 0.15 -11.35
C SER A 7 9.52 0.08 -11.64
N GLY A 8 9.11 0.58 -12.81
CA GLY A 8 7.71 0.59 -13.26
C GLY A 8 7.01 -0.77 -13.18
N PRO A 9 7.63 -1.88 -13.64
CA PRO A 9 7.01 -3.21 -13.56
C PRO A 9 6.80 -3.70 -12.12
N ALA A 10 7.77 -3.45 -11.23
CA ALA A 10 7.68 -3.82 -9.82
C ALA A 10 6.60 -3.00 -9.10
N LEU A 11 6.54 -1.69 -9.40
CA LEU A 11 5.53 -0.79 -8.86
C LEU A 11 4.12 -1.24 -9.27
N LEU A 12 3.92 -1.58 -10.54
CA LEU A 12 2.64 -2.07 -11.04
C LEU A 12 2.21 -3.35 -10.32
N ARG A 13 3.09 -4.34 -10.23
CA ARG A 13 2.78 -5.62 -9.57
C ARG A 13 2.48 -5.46 -8.07
N ALA A 14 3.28 -4.67 -7.36
CA ALA A 14 3.07 -4.39 -5.95
C ALA A 14 1.76 -3.62 -5.70
N THR A 15 1.44 -2.64 -6.55
CA THR A 15 0.18 -1.89 -6.47
C THR A 15 -1.02 -2.79 -6.76
N LEU A 16 -0.94 -3.66 -7.78
CA LEU A 16 -1.99 -4.63 -8.09
C LEU A 16 -2.23 -5.58 -6.92
N LEU A 17 -1.16 -6.16 -6.36
CA LEU A 17 -1.24 -7.05 -5.20
C LEU A 17 -1.89 -6.33 -4.00
N GLY A 18 -1.41 -5.13 -3.68
CA GLY A 18 -1.97 -4.30 -2.61
C GLY A 18 -3.44 -3.97 -2.85
N THR A 19 -3.84 -3.68 -4.09
CA THR A 19 -5.22 -3.32 -4.45
C THR A 19 -6.16 -4.52 -4.29
N VAL A 20 -5.72 -5.70 -4.72
CA VAL A 20 -6.49 -6.95 -4.54
C VAL A 20 -6.68 -7.25 -3.05
N LEU A 21 -5.62 -7.14 -2.25
CA LEU A 21 -5.67 -7.34 -0.80
C LEU A 21 -6.59 -6.32 -0.11
N GLN A 22 -6.51 -5.03 -0.50
CA GLN A 22 -7.36 -3.98 0.05
C GLN A 22 -8.83 -4.23 -0.29
N THR A 23 -9.13 -4.60 -1.53
CA THR A 23 -10.50 -4.86 -1.99
C THR A 23 -11.08 -6.08 -1.28
N ALA A 24 -10.30 -7.17 -1.18
CA ALA A 24 -10.73 -8.38 -0.47
C ALA A 24 -11.04 -8.09 1.01
N MET A 25 -10.20 -7.28 1.66
CA MET A 25 -10.40 -6.85 3.04
C MET A 25 -11.69 -6.02 3.20
N VAL A 26 -11.98 -5.09 2.29
CA VAL A 26 -13.22 -4.30 2.38
C VAL A 26 -14.46 -5.18 2.17
N VAL A 27 -14.44 -6.05 1.17
CA VAL A 27 -15.52 -7.02 0.93
C VAL A 27 -15.74 -7.90 2.16
N ALA A 28 -14.66 -8.39 2.78
CA ALA A 28 -14.75 -9.18 4.01
C ALA A 28 -15.32 -8.38 5.19
N GLY A 29 -14.99 -7.09 5.30
CA GLY A 29 -15.52 -6.20 6.34
C GLY A 29 -17.02 -5.95 6.27
N HIS A 30 -17.63 -6.13 5.09
CA HIS A 30 -19.07 -5.99 4.91
C HIS A 30 -19.86 -7.12 5.60
N SER A 31 -19.30 -8.34 5.59
CA SER A 31 -19.94 -9.52 6.21
C SER A 31 -19.48 -9.76 7.65
N LEU A 32 -18.30 -9.23 8.03
CA LEU A 32 -17.65 -9.49 9.32
C LEU A 32 -17.35 -8.18 10.07
N PRO A 33 -18.14 -7.81 11.09
CA PRO A 33 -17.95 -6.54 11.83
C PRO A 33 -16.59 -6.45 12.54
N ILE A 34 -16.00 -7.59 12.91
CA ILE A 34 -14.64 -7.65 13.46
C ILE A 34 -13.59 -7.12 12.48
N VAL A 35 -13.77 -7.35 11.17
CA VAL A 35 -12.84 -6.87 10.12
C VAL A 35 -13.05 -5.38 9.89
N ALA A 36 -14.31 -4.90 9.93
CA ALA A 36 -14.62 -3.48 9.82
C ALA A 36 -13.97 -2.64 10.93
N GLN A 37 -13.95 -3.14 12.17
CA GLN A 37 -13.25 -2.45 13.28
C GLN A 37 -11.74 -2.41 13.10
N LEU A 38 -11.18 -3.35 12.34
CA LEU A 38 -9.75 -3.44 12.06
C LEU A 38 -9.35 -2.73 10.77
N PHE A 39 -10.24 -1.98 10.12
CA PHE A 39 -9.97 -1.38 8.82
C PHE A 39 -8.73 -0.49 8.77
N ALA A 40 -8.53 0.33 9.80
CA ALA A 40 -7.34 1.18 9.88
C ALA A 40 -6.07 0.34 10.02
N VAL A 41 -6.07 -0.66 10.91
CA VAL A 41 -4.88 -1.48 11.20
C VAL A 41 -4.54 -2.39 10.02
N LEU A 42 -5.52 -3.10 9.47
CA LEU A 42 -5.35 -3.97 8.31
C LEU A 42 -4.97 -3.15 7.08
N GLY A 43 -5.61 -2.00 6.86
CA GLY A 43 -5.32 -1.10 5.74
C GLY A 43 -3.85 -0.69 5.71
N VAL A 44 -3.36 -0.18 6.83
CA VAL A 44 -1.96 0.25 7.04
C VAL A 44 -0.98 -0.92 6.92
N SER A 45 -1.33 -2.08 7.49
CA SER A 45 -0.48 -3.28 7.45
C SER A 45 -0.30 -3.80 6.02
N LEU A 46 -1.37 -3.84 5.23
CA LEU A 46 -1.33 -4.29 3.84
C LEU A 46 -0.52 -3.31 2.98
N SER A 47 -0.59 -2.01 3.25
CA SER A 47 0.24 -1.00 2.57
C SER A 47 1.72 -1.14 2.91
N LEU A 48 2.06 -1.49 4.17
CA LEU A 48 3.42 -1.81 4.57
C LEU A 48 3.95 -3.04 3.82
N VAL A 49 3.13 -4.10 3.71
CA VAL A 49 3.47 -5.31 2.93
C VAL A 49 3.65 -4.96 1.44
N ALA A 50 2.74 -4.18 0.85
CA ALA A 50 2.86 -3.74 -0.54
C ALA A 50 4.14 -2.93 -0.79
N GLY A 51 4.51 -2.07 0.15
CA GLY A 51 5.77 -1.32 0.13
C GLY A 51 7.00 -2.22 0.20
N ALA A 52 7.00 -3.20 1.11
CA ALA A 52 8.07 -4.18 1.24
C ALA A 52 8.21 -5.06 0.00
N VAL A 53 7.09 -5.55 -0.55
CA VAL A 53 7.07 -6.35 -1.78
C VAL A 53 7.58 -5.54 -2.98
N TYR A 54 7.25 -4.25 -3.08
CA TYR A 54 7.85 -3.39 -4.10
C TYR A 54 9.38 -3.36 -4.00
N ALA A 55 9.91 -3.16 -2.79
CA ALA A 55 11.34 -3.09 -2.59
C ALA A 55 12.05 -4.42 -2.88
N LEU A 56 11.42 -5.56 -2.54
CA LEU A 56 11.91 -6.92 -2.82
C LEU A 56 11.85 -7.31 -4.31
N TRP A 57 10.96 -6.68 -5.09
CA TRP A 57 10.79 -6.97 -6.52
C TRP A 57 11.48 -5.95 -7.41
N ALA A 58 11.86 -4.80 -6.85
CA ALA A 58 12.76 -3.88 -7.51
C ALA A 58 14.19 -4.46 -7.42
N ALA A 59 14.97 -4.34 -8.49
CA ALA A 59 16.41 -4.65 -8.44
C ALA A 59 17.08 -3.88 -7.27
N PRO A 60 18.17 -4.39 -6.65
CA PRO A 60 18.77 -3.82 -5.45
C PRO A 60 18.95 -2.30 -5.60
N ALA A 61 18.08 -1.57 -4.92
CA ALA A 61 17.94 -0.14 -5.08
C ALA A 61 18.32 0.57 -3.78
N ALA A 62 18.81 1.81 -3.91
CA ALA A 62 19.10 2.63 -2.74
C ALA A 62 17.84 2.76 -1.87
N THR A 63 18.03 2.74 -0.54
CA THR A 63 16.97 2.81 0.48
C THR A 63 15.96 3.95 0.23
N ARG A 64 16.41 5.06 -0.38
CA ARG A 64 15.57 6.19 -0.80
C ARG A 64 14.58 5.84 -1.92
N ALA A 65 14.99 5.06 -2.91
CA ALA A 65 14.12 4.61 -4.00
C ALA A 65 13.13 3.54 -3.56
N GLY A 66 13.53 2.68 -2.61
CA GLY A 66 12.62 1.76 -1.92
C GLY A 66 11.52 2.49 -1.17
N ALA A 67 11.88 3.53 -0.39
CA ALA A 67 10.91 4.35 0.35
C ALA A 67 9.92 5.08 -0.57
N VAL A 68 10.39 5.72 -1.63
CA VAL A 68 9.51 6.46 -2.56
C VAL A 68 8.59 5.52 -3.32
N GLY A 69 9.11 4.41 -3.85
CA GLY A 69 8.27 3.46 -4.57
C GLY A 69 7.30 2.70 -3.66
N GLY A 70 7.70 2.40 -2.43
CA GLY A 70 6.80 1.84 -1.42
C GLY A 70 5.69 2.80 -0.99
N ALA A 71 6.00 4.10 -0.86
CA ALA A 71 4.99 5.12 -0.58
C ALA A 71 3.95 5.23 -1.70
N LEU A 72 4.41 5.18 -2.95
CA LEU A 72 3.54 5.19 -4.13
C LEU A 72 2.69 3.91 -4.20
N ALA A 73 3.30 2.73 -4.02
CA ALA A 73 2.57 1.47 -4.03
C ALA A 73 1.49 1.43 -2.94
N GLY A 74 1.85 1.73 -1.70
CA GLY A 74 0.94 1.70 -0.55
C GLY A 74 -0.13 2.80 -0.61
N GLY A 75 0.24 4.02 -1.04
CA GLY A 75 -0.71 5.12 -1.18
C GLY A 75 -1.71 4.90 -2.33
N VAL A 76 -1.23 4.49 -3.50
CA VAL A 76 -2.06 4.28 -4.69
C VAL A 76 -2.98 3.06 -4.52
N CYS A 77 -2.50 1.96 -3.95
CA CYS A 77 -3.35 0.78 -3.76
C CYS A 77 -4.49 1.05 -2.78
N THR A 78 -4.21 1.77 -1.69
CA THR A 78 -5.22 2.14 -0.70
C THR A 78 -6.18 3.17 -1.25
N LEU A 79 -5.71 4.14 -2.05
CA LEU A 79 -6.58 5.09 -2.74
C LEU A 79 -7.57 4.36 -3.65
N ILE A 80 -7.09 3.42 -4.47
CA ILE A 80 -7.94 2.65 -5.38
C ILE A 80 -8.92 1.78 -4.59
N GLY A 81 -8.46 1.02 -3.59
CA GLY A 81 -9.31 0.13 -2.80
C GLY A 81 -10.38 0.86 -1.97
N ILE A 82 -10.06 2.03 -1.41
CA ILE A 82 -11.07 2.83 -0.71
C ILE A 82 -12.02 3.50 -1.73
N ALA A 83 -11.52 4.03 -2.85
CA ALA A 83 -12.35 4.68 -3.86
C ALA A 83 -13.40 3.73 -4.47
N THR A 84 -13.05 2.47 -4.72
CA THR A 84 -14.02 1.45 -5.18
C THR A 84 -15.09 1.13 -4.13
N SER A 85 -14.78 1.34 -2.85
CA SER A 85 -15.69 1.11 -1.72
C SER A 85 -16.57 2.32 -1.40
N VAL A 86 -16.18 3.53 -1.82
CA VAL A 86 -16.99 4.76 -1.59
C VAL A 86 -18.09 4.92 -2.63
N ALA A 87 -17.92 4.37 -3.84
CA ALA A 87 -18.94 4.40 -4.90
C ALA A 87 -20.32 3.83 -4.49
N PRO A 88 -20.42 2.72 -3.72
CA PRO A 88 -21.69 2.23 -3.18
C PRO A 88 -22.17 2.92 -1.89
N GLY A 89 -21.39 3.85 -1.30
CA GLY A 89 -21.78 4.57 -0.07
C GLY A 89 -21.35 3.90 1.25
N ASP A 90 -20.46 2.90 1.21
CA ASP A 90 -20.10 2.05 2.35
C ASP A 90 -19.12 2.67 3.37
N VAL A 91 -18.42 3.75 3.01
CA VAL A 91 -17.34 4.30 3.84
C VAL A 91 -17.35 5.82 3.88
N LEU A 92 -17.23 6.36 5.10
CA LEU A 92 -17.10 7.79 5.39
C LEU A 92 -15.90 8.39 4.63
N ALA A 93 -16.10 9.48 3.88
CA ALA A 93 -15.06 10.16 3.12
C ALA A 93 -13.83 10.60 3.95
N ALA A 94 -13.96 10.69 5.28
CA ALA A 94 -12.84 10.92 6.18
C ALA A 94 -11.81 9.76 6.18
N VAL A 95 -12.25 8.52 5.96
CA VAL A 95 -11.41 7.32 5.88
C VAL A 95 -10.57 7.32 4.61
N LEU A 96 -11.08 7.89 3.50
CA LEU A 96 -10.30 8.12 2.27
C LEU A 96 -9.06 8.97 2.56
N GLY A 97 -9.25 10.14 3.17
CA GLY A 97 -8.18 11.12 3.35
C GLY A 97 -7.19 10.77 4.47
N PHE A 98 -7.64 10.13 5.55
CA PHE A 98 -6.74 9.68 6.62
C PHE A 98 -6.05 8.36 6.24
N GLY A 99 -6.81 7.39 5.72
CA GLY A 99 -6.33 6.06 5.34
C GLY A 99 -5.26 6.10 4.26
N THR A 100 -5.45 6.89 3.19
CA THR A 100 -4.43 7.03 2.14
C THR A 100 -3.14 7.66 2.65
N ARG A 101 -3.22 8.69 3.50
CA ARG A 101 -2.03 9.33 4.07
C ARG A 101 -1.27 8.37 5.00
N SER A 102 -1.97 7.65 5.89
CA SER A 102 -1.32 6.66 6.75
C SER A 102 -0.73 5.50 5.95
N SER A 103 -1.41 5.06 4.89
CA SER A 103 -0.94 3.98 4.02
C SER A 103 0.23 4.37 3.13
N ALA A 104 0.31 5.63 2.68
CA ALA A 104 1.49 6.15 1.99
C ALA A 104 2.72 6.15 2.92
N VAL A 105 2.56 6.55 4.18
CA VAL A 105 3.64 6.49 5.18
C VAL A 105 4.03 5.04 5.48
N ALA A 106 3.06 4.15 5.68
CA ALA A 106 3.31 2.73 5.94
C ALA A 106 4.01 2.03 4.77
N GLY A 107 3.58 2.32 3.54
CA GLY A 107 4.24 1.85 2.33
C GLY A 107 5.65 2.39 2.19
N ALA A 108 5.90 3.64 2.58
CA ALA A 108 7.26 4.20 2.61
C ALA A 108 8.16 3.45 3.60
N VAL A 109 7.65 3.14 4.79
CA VAL A 109 8.37 2.37 5.82
C VAL A 109 8.64 0.96 5.32
N GLY A 110 7.64 0.27 4.76
CA GLY A 110 7.79 -1.07 4.19
C GLY A 110 8.82 -1.10 3.07
N GLY A 111 8.78 -0.13 2.16
CA GLY A 111 9.72 -0.03 1.04
C GLY A 111 11.14 0.35 1.47
N ALA A 112 11.29 1.17 2.51
CA ALA A 112 12.60 1.46 3.10
C ALA A 112 13.19 0.22 3.80
N ALA A 113 12.36 -0.52 4.55
CA ALA A 113 12.76 -1.72 5.27
C ALA A 113 13.15 -2.85 4.31
N GLY A 114 12.34 -3.11 3.27
CA GLY A 114 12.66 -4.12 2.25
C GLY A 114 13.97 -3.81 1.53
N ALA A 115 14.20 -2.55 1.16
CA ALA A 115 15.44 -2.11 0.52
C ALA A 115 16.67 -2.12 1.46
N ALA A 116 16.46 -2.21 2.78
CA ALA A 116 17.55 -2.39 3.74
C ALA A 116 17.90 -3.88 3.95
N ILE A 117 16.93 -4.78 3.79
CA ILE A 117 17.11 -6.23 3.92
C ILE A 117 17.80 -6.84 2.69
N GLU A 118 17.57 -6.28 1.50
CA GLU A 118 18.21 -6.74 0.24
C GLU A 118 19.63 -6.18 -0.02
N ARG A 119 20.23 -5.50 0.95
CA ARG A 119 21.63 -5.07 0.88
C ARG A 119 22.58 -6.18 1.32
#